data_AF-A0A2G5RFY5-F1
#
_entry.id   AF-A0A2G5RFY5-F1
#
_cell.length_a   1.000
_cell.length_b   1.000
_cell.length_c   1.000
_cell.angle_alpha   90.00
_cell.angle_beta   90.00
_cell.angle_gamma   90.00
#
_symmetry.space_group_name_H-M   'P 1'
#
loop_
_entity.id
_entity.type
_entity.pdbx_description
1 polymer ?
#
loop_
_entity_poly.entity_id
_entity_poly.type
_entity_poly.pdbx_seq_one_letter_code
_entity_poly.pdbx_strand_id
1 'polypeptide(L)'
;MSADLTHVDTWLFDLDNTLYPLESEFMGLIEAKMTAFVQRETGLPYEEARALQHGYFKEHGTTLAGLMINHGLEPKRFLDEVHDVELDRLTPNPALRAAIARLPGRRLIFTNGSLGHAERVLTHLELRDLFSEVFAIETADYVPKPALATFDKITKLHAIDPPMTAFFEDSEKNLVPAARLGMTTVLVGPHAAASTSEHVHFRTPDLAEFLSSARLQGSPQ
;
A
#
# COMPACT_ATOMS: atom_id res chain seq x y z
N MET A 1 -2.82 13.46 -22.17
CA MET A 1 -3.98 14.13 -21.53
C MET A 1 -3.84 13.91 -20.03
N SER A 2 -4.00 14.95 -19.21
CA SER A 2 -3.94 14.81 -17.75
C SER A 2 -5.13 14.00 -17.23
N ALA A 3 -4.93 13.26 -16.14
CA ALA A 3 -6.02 12.54 -15.48
C ALA A 3 -7.06 13.53 -14.96
N ASP A 4 -8.34 13.30 -15.27
CA ASP A 4 -9.43 14.07 -14.69
C ASP A 4 -9.93 13.37 -13.43
N LEU A 5 -9.67 13.99 -12.28
CA LEU A 5 -10.05 13.51 -10.95
C LEU A 5 -10.93 14.56 -10.25
N THR A 6 -11.66 15.37 -11.01
CA THR A 6 -12.52 16.44 -10.47
C THR A 6 -13.70 15.93 -9.65
N HIS A 7 -14.07 14.66 -9.81
CA HIS A 7 -15.09 13.96 -9.01
C HIS A 7 -14.55 13.36 -7.71
N VAL A 8 -13.24 13.36 -7.46
CA VAL A 8 -12.65 12.67 -6.30
C VAL A 8 -12.62 13.59 -5.08
N ASP A 9 -13.15 13.11 -3.94
CA ASP A 9 -13.07 13.78 -2.63
C ASP A 9 -12.34 12.97 -1.55
N THR A 10 -12.10 11.69 -1.83
CA THR A 10 -11.43 10.74 -0.93
C THR A 10 -10.25 10.10 -1.65
N TRP A 11 -9.06 10.22 -1.06
CA TRP A 11 -7.80 9.78 -1.65
C TRP A 11 -7.20 8.67 -0.79
N LEU A 12 -7.16 7.48 -1.36
CA LEU A 12 -6.65 6.29 -0.69
C LEU A 12 -5.27 5.95 -1.25
N PHE A 13 -4.29 5.81 -0.38
CA PHE A 13 -2.92 5.51 -0.78
C PHE A 13 -2.47 4.22 -0.11
N ASP A 14 -1.99 3.27 -0.90
CA ASP A 14 -1.04 2.32 -0.36
C ASP A 14 0.26 3.02 0.07
N LEU A 15 1.01 2.38 0.96
CA LEU A 15 2.24 2.93 1.52
C LEU A 15 3.47 2.41 0.78
N ASP A 16 3.67 1.10 0.82
CA ASP A 16 4.94 0.46 0.51
C ASP A 16 5.14 0.36 -1.01
N ASN A 17 6.27 0.86 -1.53
CA ASN A 17 6.53 1.04 -2.98
C ASN A 17 5.54 1.99 -3.72
N THR A 18 4.62 2.62 -3.00
CA THR A 18 3.66 3.60 -3.54
C THR A 18 4.04 5.02 -3.15
N LEU A 19 4.20 5.32 -1.86
CA LEU A 19 4.60 6.65 -1.36
C LEU A 19 6.12 6.88 -1.41
N TYR A 20 6.87 5.85 -1.75
CA TYR A 20 8.30 5.88 -2.05
C TYR A 20 8.57 4.89 -3.19
N PRO A 21 9.61 5.13 -4.02
CA PRO A 21 9.85 4.31 -5.20
C PRO A 21 10.33 2.90 -4.86
N LEU A 22 9.98 1.93 -5.72
CA LEU A 22 10.48 0.55 -5.67
C LEU A 22 12.02 0.51 -5.69
N GLU A 23 12.63 1.43 -6.42
CA GLU A 23 14.07 1.63 -6.58
C GLU A 23 14.80 1.96 -5.27
N SER A 24 14.07 2.34 -4.21
CA SER A 24 14.65 2.45 -2.86
C SER A 24 15.11 1.10 -2.31
N GLU A 25 14.60 -0.01 -2.85
CA GLU A 25 14.83 -1.38 -2.39
C GLU A 25 14.57 -1.56 -0.87
N PHE A 26 13.74 -0.69 -0.28
CA PHE A 26 13.48 -0.70 1.16
C PHE A 26 12.71 -1.96 1.58
N MET A 27 11.75 -2.40 0.77
CA MET A 27 11.02 -3.65 1.01
C MET A 27 11.92 -4.88 0.99
N GLY A 28 13.06 -4.85 0.30
CA GLY A 28 14.05 -5.93 0.32
C GLY A 28 14.65 -6.16 1.72
N LEU A 29 14.74 -5.12 2.55
CA LEU A 29 15.19 -5.26 3.95
C LEU A 29 14.15 -6.01 4.79
N ILE A 30 12.88 -5.67 4.60
CA ILE A 30 11.75 -6.30 5.29
C ILE A 30 11.64 -7.77 4.83
N GLU A 31 11.74 -8.02 3.53
CA GLU A 31 11.71 -9.39 2.97
C GLU A 31 12.82 -10.26 3.55
N ALA A 32 14.04 -9.75 3.71
CA ALA A 32 15.13 -10.49 4.33
C ALA A 32 14.85 -10.83 5.80
N LYS A 33 14.25 -9.90 6.56
CA LYS A 33 13.80 -10.17 7.94
C LYS A 33 12.67 -11.20 7.97
N MET A 34 11.72 -11.12 7.05
CA MET A 34 10.67 -12.14 6.91
C MET A 34 11.26 -13.52 6.65
N THR A 35 12.24 -13.65 5.74
CA THR A 35 12.91 -14.94 5.48
C THR A 35 13.59 -15.46 6.74
N ALA A 36 14.33 -14.60 7.45
CA ALA A 36 15.01 -14.97 8.69
C ALA A 36 14.01 -15.39 9.80
N PHE A 37 12.87 -14.71 9.89
CA PHE A 37 11.79 -15.09 10.81
C PHE A 37 11.24 -16.48 10.47
N VAL A 38 10.85 -16.70 9.21
CA VAL A 38 10.33 -18.00 8.73
C VAL A 38 11.33 -19.11 8.99
N GLN A 39 12.61 -18.85 8.75
CA GLN A 39 13.69 -19.81 9.00
C GLN A 39 13.71 -20.25 10.47
N ARG A 40 13.65 -19.30 11.41
CA ARG A 40 13.66 -19.61 12.85
C ARG A 40 12.37 -20.28 13.31
N GLU A 41 11.23 -19.85 12.79
CA GLU A 41 9.93 -20.39 13.19
C GLU A 41 9.72 -21.82 12.70
N THR A 42 10.24 -22.16 11.52
CA THR A 42 10.04 -23.48 10.89
C THR A 42 11.23 -24.42 11.05
N GLY A 43 12.41 -23.91 11.39
CA GLY A 43 13.66 -24.68 11.43
C GLY A 43 14.22 -25.07 10.05
N LEU A 44 13.62 -24.57 8.96
CA LEU A 44 14.05 -24.87 7.60
C LEU A 44 15.41 -24.23 7.25
N PRO A 45 16.17 -24.78 6.29
CA PRO A 45 17.27 -24.07 5.67
C PRO A 45 16.81 -22.76 5.00
N TYR A 46 17.71 -21.79 4.84
CA TYR A 46 17.37 -20.45 4.33
C TYR A 46 16.62 -20.47 2.99
N GLU A 47 17.09 -21.24 2.01
CA GLU A 47 16.44 -21.30 0.69
C GLU A 47 15.02 -21.91 0.75
N GLU A 48 14.81 -22.89 1.62
CA GLU A 48 13.49 -23.50 1.83
C GLU A 48 12.56 -22.55 2.59
N ALA A 49 13.07 -21.82 3.59
CA ALA A 49 12.32 -20.78 4.29
C ALA A 49 11.90 -19.64 3.35
N ARG A 50 12.79 -19.23 2.44
CA ARG A 50 12.51 -18.23 1.41
C ARG A 50 11.45 -18.72 0.42
N ALA A 51 11.57 -19.97 -0.04
CA ALA A 51 10.56 -20.59 -0.89
C ALA A 51 9.19 -20.66 -0.18
N LEU A 52 9.17 -21.01 1.10
CA LEU A 52 7.95 -21.04 1.91
C LEU A 52 7.32 -19.66 2.08
N GLN A 53 8.13 -18.64 2.38
CA GLN A 53 7.69 -17.24 2.46
C GLN A 53 6.99 -16.81 1.17
N HIS A 54 7.62 -17.04 0.01
CA HIS A 54 7.05 -16.70 -1.29
C HIS A 54 5.79 -17.52 -1.60
N GLY A 55 5.77 -18.80 -1.22
CA GLY A 55 4.59 -19.66 -1.31
C GLY A 55 3.41 -19.05 -0.54
N TYR A 56 3.61 -18.69 0.72
CA TYR A 56 2.57 -18.05 1.53
C TYR A 56 2.11 -16.70 0.97
N PHE A 57 3.02 -15.87 0.46
CA PHE A 57 2.62 -14.62 -0.19
C PHE A 57 1.73 -14.87 -1.41
N LYS A 58 2.07 -15.88 -2.23
CA LYS A 58 1.30 -16.23 -3.43
C LYS A 58 -0.07 -16.82 -3.09
N GLU A 59 -0.14 -17.71 -2.11
CA GLU A 59 -1.36 -18.46 -1.77
C GLU A 59 -2.31 -17.67 -0.86
N HIS A 60 -1.76 -16.91 0.09
CA HIS A 60 -2.54 -16.23 1.14
C HIS A 60 -2.51 -14.70 1.01
N GLY A 61 -1.82 -14.16 0.01
CA GLY A 61 -1.69 -12.72 -0.23
C GLY A 61 -0.61 -12.04 0.61
N THR A 62 -0.24 -12.60 1.77
CA THR A 62 0.88 -12.18 2.61
C THR A 62 1.56 -13.38 3.27
N THR A 63 2.85 -13.24 3.60
CA THR A 63 3.57 -14.26 4.40
C THR A 63 2.95 -14.40 5.80
N LEU A 64 2.53 -13.29 6.42
CA LEU A 64 1.90 -13.30 7.73
C LEU A 64 0.65 -14.20 7.76
N ALA A 65 -0.27 -14.04 6.80
CA ALA A 65 -1.49 -14.84 6.75
C ALA A 65 -1.18 -16.35 6.65
N GLY A 66 -0.18 -16.74 5.84
CA GLY A 66 0.25 -18.13 5.75
C GLY A 66 0.86 -18.66 7.05
N LEU A 67 1.66 -17.85 7.75
CA LEU A 67 2.21 -18.24 9.06
C LEU A 67 1.14 -18.37 10.14
N MET A 68 0.13 -17.48 10.16
CA MET A 68 -0.99 -17.58 11.09
C MET A 68 -1.78 -18.87 10.87
N ILE A 69 -2.13 -19.18 9.61
CA ILE A 69 -2.95 -20.35 9.26
C ILE A 69 -2.20 -21.66 9.51
N ASN A 70 -0.94 -21.75 9.09
CA ASN A 70 -0.20 -23.01 9.06
C ASN A 70 0.66 -23.26 10.31
N HIS A 71 1.02 -22.20 11.05
CA HIS A 71 1.93 -22.29 12.20
C HIS A 71 1.34 -21.70 13.49
N GLY A 72 0.11 -21.18 13.45
CA GLY A 72 -0.52 -20.58 14.64
C GLY A 72 0.21 -19.33 15.16
N LEU A 73 0.93 -18.64 14.27
CA LEU A 73 1.76 -17.50 14.63
C LEU A 73 0.91 -16.33 15.17
N GLU A 74 1.36 -15.75 16.29
CA GLU A 74 0.83 -14.49 16.79
C GLU A 74 1.33 -13.33 15.89
N PRO A 75 0.42 -12.54 15.29
CA PRO A 75 0.77 -11.60 14.23
C PRO A 75 1.64 -10.43 14.71
N LYS A 76 1.45 -9.94 15.94
CA LYS A 76 2.20 -8.80 16.45
C LYS A 76 3.69 -9.13 16.56
N ARG A 77 4.07 -10.31 17.07
CA ARG A 77 5.47 -10.77 17.14
C ARG A 77 6.15 -10.73 15.77
N PHE A 78 5.45 -11.17 14.73
CA PHE A 78 5.98 -11.13 13.36
C PHE A 78 6.15 -9.68 12.89
N LEU A 79 5.10 -8.88 12.99
CA LEU A 79 5.05 -7.52 12.48
C LEU A 79 6.05 -6.60 13.17
N ASP A 80 6.23 -6.71 14.49
CA ASP A 80 7.22 -5.95 15.25
C ASP A 80 8.64 -6.25 14.74
N GLU A 81 8.94 -7.52 14.46
CA GLU A 81 10.30 -7.92 14.08
C GLU A 81 10.63 -7.58 12.63
N VAL A 82 9.73 -7.89 11.68
CA VAL A 82 10.01 -7.72 10.26
C VAL A 82 10.00 -6.26 9.82
N HIS A 83 9.24 -5.41 10.52
CA HIS A 83 9.24 -3.97 10.27
C HIS A 83 10.34 -3.21 11.03
N ASP A 84 11.09 -3.85 11.92
CA ASP A 84 12.23 -3.25 12.60
C ASP A 84 13.43 -3.09 11.65
N VAL A 85 13.30 -2.23 10.64
CA VAL A 85 14.34 -1.92 9.65
C VAL A 85 14.71 -0.44 9.69
N GLU A 86 15.98 -0.14 9.42
CA GLU A 86 16.46 1.24 9.29
C GLU A 86 15.84 1.92 8.06
N LEU A 87 15.50 3.20 8.20
CA LEU A 87 14.79 3.96 7.17
C LEU A 87 15.72 4.72 6.22
N ASP A 88 17.04 4.52 6.31
CA ASP A 88 18.07 5.26 5.54
C ASP A 88 17.91 5.14 4.01
N ARG A 89 17.22 4.10 3.53
CA ARG A 89 16.90 3.93 2.10
C ARG A 89 15.77 4.84 1.62
N LEU A 90 15.03 5.44 2.54
CA LEU A 90 13.90 6.31 2.27
C LEU A 90 14.32 7.76 2.43
N THR A 91 14.03 8.58 1.41
CA THR A 91 14.31 10.02 1.43
C THR A 91 12.99 10.78 1.24
N PRO A 92 12.72 11.83 2.04
CA PRO A 92 11.56 12.70 1.81
C PRO A 92 11.53 13.22 0.37
N ASN A 93 10.33 13.31 -0.20
CA ASN A 93 10.11 13.85 -1.54
C ASN A 93 9.25 15.12 -1.46
N PRO A 94 9.86 16.33 -1.50
CA PRO A 94 9.13 17.58 -1.40
C PRO A 94 8.09 17.79 -2.51
N ALA A 95 8.35 17.27 -3.72
CA ALA A 95 7.42 17.36 -4.84
C ALA A 95 6.17 16.51 -4.58
N LEU A 96 6.36 15.27 -4.09
CA LEU A 96 5.25 14.40 -3.71
C LEU A 96 4.44 15.01 -2.56
N ARG A 97 5.11 15.52 -1.52
CA ARG A 97 4.47 16.20 -0.39
C ARG A 97 3.58 17.35 -0.86
N ALA A 98 4.10 18.22 -1.73
CA ALA A 98 3.34 19.34 -2.30
C ALA A 98 2.15 18.85 -3.14
N ALA A 99 2.34 17.79 -3.93
CA ALA A 99 1.31 17.20 -4.77
C ALA A 99 0.18 16.51 -3.98
N ILE A 100 0.47 15.95 -2.81
CA ILE A 100 -0.55 15.38 -1.89
C ILE A 100 -1.25 16.50 -1.11
N ALA A 101 -0.51 17.53 -0.69
CA ALA A 101 -1.07 18.65 0.09
C ALA A 101 -2.14 19.44 -0.69
N ARG A 102 -2.02 19.54 -2.02
CA ARG A 102 -3.01 20.20 -2.89
C ARG A 102 -4.31 19.42 -3.08
N LEU A 103 -4.37 18.15 -2.69
CA LEU A 103 -5.56 17.33 -2.89
C LEU A 103 -6.73 17.85 -2.02
N PRO A 104 -7.92 18.07 -2.59
CA PRO A 104 -9.10 18.45 -1.81
C PRO A 104 -9.61 17.27 -1.00
N GLY A 105 -10.33 17.52 0.10
CA GLY A 105 -10.98 16.43 0.84
C GLY A 105 -10.03 15.57 1.68
N ARG A 106 -10.37 14.29 1.87
CA ARG A 106 -9.75 13.40 2.87
C ARG A 106 -8.70 12.50 2.25
N ARG A 107 -7.56 12.35 2.93
CA ARG A 107 -6.47 11.44 2.54
C ARG A 107 -6.32 10.35 3.60
N LEU A 108 -6.27 9.09 3.17
CA LEU A 108 -6.13 7.92 4.03
C LEU A 108 -5.03 7.01 3.51
N ILE A 109 -4.32 6.37 4.45
CA ILE A 109 -3.43 5.27 4.13
C ILE A 109 -4.20 3.96 4.20
N PHE A 110 -3.95 3.06 3.25
CA PHE A 110 -4.49 1.70 3.20
C PHE A 110 -3.38 0.71 2.87
N THR A 111 -2.76 0.15 3.92
CA THR A 111 -1.56 -0.69 3.81
C THR A 111 -1.80 -2.09 4.39
N ASN A 112 -1.09 -3.09 3.83
CA ASN A 112 -0.95 -4.42 4.44
C ASN A 112 0.16 -4.47 5.51
N GLY A 113 0.91 -3.38 5.71
CA GLY A 113 1.87 -3.21 6.79
C GLY A 113 1.19 -2.92 8.14
N SER A 114 2.00 -2.91 9.20
CA SER A 114 1.55 -2.59 10.56
C SER A 114 1.29 -1.11 10.76
N LEU A 115 0.46 -0.75 11.74
CA LEU A 115 0.24 0.65 12.11
C LEU A 115 1.55 1.34 12.54
N GLY A 116 2.37 0.64 13.34
CA GLY A 116 3.65 1.17 13.79
C GLY A 116 4.65 1.39 12.64
N HIS A 117 4.66 0.50 11.66
CA HIS A 117 5.44 0.66 10.43
C HIS A 117 4.97 1.89 9.63
N ALA A 118 3.66 2.00 9.39
CA ALA A 118 3.09 3.10 8.64
C ALA A 118 3.41 4.46 9.30
N GLU A 119 3.22 4.58 10.60
CA GLU A 119 3.53 5.81 11.35
C GLU A 119 5.02 6.19 11.25
N ARG A 120 5.94 5.22 11.37
CA ARG A 120 7.38 5.44 11.23
C ARG A 120 7.75 5.92 9.83
N VAL A 121 7.29 5.22 8.79
CA VAL A 121 7.60 5.56 7.40
C VAL A 121 7.02 6.92 7.02
N LEU A 122 5.75 7.19 7.36
CA LEU A 122 5.09 8.47 7.05
C LEU A 122 5.75 9.64 7.77
N THR A 123 6.19 9.45 9.01
CA THR A 123 6.91 10.48 9.77
C THR A 123 8.27 10.76 9.14
N HIS A 124 9.02 9.69 8.81
CA HIS A 124 10.34 9.80 8.18
C HIS A 124 10.29 10.46 6.80
N LEU A 125 9.26 10.18 6.00
CA LEU A 125 9.04 10.79 4.70
C LEU A 125 8.45 12.21 4.77
N GLU A 126 8.20 12.73 5.98
CA GLU A 126 7.54 14.03 6.21
C GLU A 126 6.16 14.10 5.52
N LEU A 127 5.37 13.04 5.61
CA LEU A 127 4.03 12.98 5.01
C LEU A 127 2.92 12.80 6.04
N ARG A 128 3.25 12.47 7.29
CA ARG A 128 2.26 12.03 8.29
C ARG A 128 1.13 13.04 8.51
N ASP A 129 1.42 14.33 8.58
CA ASP A 129 0.45 15.40 8.80
C ASP A 129 -0.54 15.59 7.63
N LEU A 130 -0.27 15.03 6.46
CA LEU A 130 -1.17 15.11 5.31
C LEU A 130 -2.30 14.06 5.36
N PHE A 131 -2.14 12.99 6.14
CA PHE A 131 -3.09 11.88 6.19
C PHE A 131 -3.97 11.96 7.43
N SER A 132 -5.28 11.88 7.21
CA SER A 132 -6.25 11.91 8.32
C SER A 132 -6.23 10.62 9.14
N GLU A 133 -6.05 9.48 8.48
CA GLU A 133 -6.20 8.15 9.07
C GLU A 133 -5.24 7.14 8.41
N VAL A 134 -4.90 6.10 9.17
CA VAL A 134 -4.13 4.95 8.69
C VAL A 134 -4.94 3.67 8.91
N PHE A 135 -5.37 3.05 7.83
CA PHE A 135 -5.97 1.71 7.83
C PHE A 135 -4.88 0.66 7.57
N ALA A 136 -4.34 0.12 8.67
CA ALA A 136 -3.29 -0.88 8.67
C ALA A 136 -3.83 -2.32 8.85
N ILE A 137 -2.94 -3.32 8.74
CA ILE A 137 -3.30 -4.74 8.81
C ILE A 137 -3.98 -5.14 10.13
N GLU A 138 -3.65 -4.49 11.24
CA GLU A 138 -4.32 -4.70 12.53
C GLU A 138 -5.77 -4.21 12.49
N THR A 139 -6.03 -3.07 11.84
CA THR A 139 -7.40 -2.54 11.66
C THR A 139 -8.19 -3.43 10.71
N ALA A 140 -7.51 -4.16 9.82
CA ALA A 140 -8.10 -5.14 8.92
C ALA A 140 -8.37 -6.52 9.54
N ASP A 141 -8.23 -6.70 10.87
CA ASP A 141 -8.27 -8.01 11.54
C ASP A 141 -7.29 -9.02 10.92
N TYR A 142 -6.14 -8.53 10.44
CA TYR A 142 -5.11 -9.32 9.74
C TYR A 142 -5.57 -9.97 8.44
N VAL A 143 -6.65 -9.46 7.83
CA VAL A 143 -7.10 -9.86 6.49
C VAL A 143 -6.52 -8.87 5.47
N PRO A 144 -5.53 -9.27 4.64
CA PRO A 144 -4.84 -8.33 3.76
C PRO A 144 -5.64 -8.03 2.48
N LYS A 145 -5.33 -6.90 1.84
CA LYS A 145 -5.63 -6.67 0.41
C LYS A 145 -5.06 -7.86 -0.40
N PRO A 146 -5.77 -8.37 -1.43
CA PRO A 146 -6.97 -7.82 -2.07
C PRO A 146 -8.30 -8.40 -1.55
N ALA A 147 -8.38 -8.91 -0.32
CA ALA A 147 -9.61 -9.51 0.18
C ALA A 147 -10.78 -8.50 0.21
N LEU A 148 -11.94 -8.88 -0.35
CA LEU A 148 -13.13 -8.01 -0.38
C LEU A 148 -13.57 -7.57 1.02
N ALA A 149 -13.42 -8.44 2.03
CA ALA A 149 -13.74 -8.12 3.41
C ALA A 149 -12.97 -6.91 3.94
N THR A 150 -11.71 -6.73 3.52
CA THR A 150 -10.88 -5.59 3.89
C THR A 150 -11.38 -4.29 3.26
N PHE A 151 -11.78 -4.34 1.99
CA PHE A 151 -12.40 -3.21 1.29
C PHE A 151 -13.77 -2.85 1.88
N ASP A 152 -14.60 -3.85 2.22
CA ASP A 152 -15.87 -3.64 2.92
C ASP A 152 -15.66 -3.00 4.30
N LYS A 153 -14.58 -3.36 5.00
CA LYS A 153 -14.29 -2.82 6.33
C LYS A 153 -13.84 -1.37 6.27
N ILE A 154 -12.87 -1.03 5.41
CA ILE A 154 -12.39 0.35 5.28
C ILE A 154 -13.51 1.28 4.78
N THR A 155 -14.33 0.83 3.84
CA THR A 155 -15.45 1.63 3.31
C THR A 155 -16.47 1.95 4.38
N LYS A 156 -16.88 0.95 5.18
CA LYS A 156 -17.82 1.15 6.30
C LYS A 156 -17.22 2.00 7.42
N LEU A 157 -15.98 1.72 7.82
CA LEU A 157 -15.35 2.39 8.97
C LEU A 157 -15.11 3.88 8.71
N HIS A 158 -14.71 4.24 7.48
CA HIS A 158 -14.38 5.63 7.13
C HIS A 158 -15.46 6.33 6.30
N ALA A 159 -16.61 5.69 6.09
CA ALA A 159 -17.72 6.18 5.27
C ALA A 159 -17.25 6.61 3.86
N ILE A 160 -16.45 5.76 3.22
CA ILE A 160 -15.93 6.00 1.88
C ILE A 160 -17.04 5.75 0.87
N ASP A 161 -17.25 6.70 -0.04
CA ASP A 161 -18.07 6.53 -1.23
C ASP A 161 -17.16 6.12 -2.42
N PRO A 162 -17.17 4.84 -2.86
CA PRO A 162 -16.18 4.36 -3.81
C PRO A 162 -16.16 5.12 -5.16
N PRO A 163 -17.29 5.48 -5.79
CA PRO A 163 -17.30 6.32 -7.00
C PRO A 163 -16.59 7.68 -6.86
N MET A 164 -16.50 8.22 -5.64
CA MET A 164 -15.84 9.50 -5.34
C MET A 164 -14.41 9.31 -4.80
N THR A 165 -13.87 8.09 -4.91
CA THR A 165 -12.57 7.72 -4.33
C THR A 165 -11.55 7.37 -5.40
N ALA A 166 -10.31 7.84 -5.24
CA ALA A 166 -9.16 7.36 -6.00
C ALA A 166 -8.24 6.49 -5.12
N PHE A 167 -7.81 5.34 -5.63
CA PHE A 167 -6.89 4.43 -4.95
C PHE A 167 -5.57 4.28 -5.73
N PHE A 168 -4.47 4.64 -5.07
CA PHE A 168 -3.10 4.58 -5.59
C PHE A 168 -2.39 3.38 -4.98
N GLU A 169 -1.84 2.50 -5.83
CA GLU A 169 -1.33 1.19 -5.44
C GLU A 169 -0.25 0.70 -6.43
N ASP A 170 0.78 -0.01 -5.98
CA ASP A 170 1.81 -0.61 -6.81
C ASP A 170 1.44 -2.03 -7.31
N SER A 171 0.57 -2.74 -6.62
CA SER A 171 0.09 -4.08 -6.90
C SER A 171 -1.24 -4.08 -7.66
N GLU A 172 -1.19 -4.45 -8.94
CA GLU A 172 -2.37 -4.55 -9.81
C GLU A 172 -3.50 -5.42 -9.22
N LYS A 173 -3.16 -6.53 -8.55
CA LYS A 173 -4.16 -7.41 -7.90
C LYS A 173 -4.98 -6.68 -6.81
N ASN A 174 -4.39 -5.69 -6.13
CA ASN A 174 -5.05 -4.90 -5.09
C ASN A 174 -6.01 -3.88 -5.67
N LEU A 175 -5.89 -3.54 -6.96
CA LEU A 175 -6.81 -2.63 -7.65
C LEU A 175 -8.10 -3.33 -8.13
N VAL A 176 -8.10 -4.66 -8.26
CA VAL A 176 -9.28 -5.41 -8.73
C VAL A 176 -10.52 -5.18 -7.87
N PRO A 177 -10.49 -5.31 -6.53
CA PRO A 177 -11.65 -5.01 -5.69
C PRO A 177 -12.05 -3.54 -5.75
N ALA A 178 -11.08 -2.63 -5.76
CA ALA A 178 -11.31 -1.19 -5.81
C ALA A 178 -12.11 -0.80 -7.07
N ALA A 179 -11.70 -1.28 -8.24
CA ALA A 179 -12.40 -1.05 -9.50
C ALA A 179 -13.80 -1.66 -9.49
N ARG A 180 -13.98 -2.87 -8.94
CA ARG A 180 -15.30 -3.52 -8.81
C ARG A 180 -16.26 -2.72 -7.93
N LEU A 181 -15.75 -2.02 -6.93
CA LEU A 181 -16.53 -1.13 -6.07
C LEU A 181 -16.82 0.22 -6.73
N GLY A 182 -16.14 0.56 -7.83
CA GLY A 182 -16.32 1.82 -8.56
C GLY A 182 -15.26 2.88 -8.27
N MET A 183 -14.19 2.54 -7.55
CA MET A 183 -13.09 3.48 -7.30
C MET A 183 -12.31 3.80 -8.58
N THR A 184 -11.76 5.01 -8.63
CA THR A 184 -10.75 5.37 -9.64
C THR A 184 -9.41 4.73 -9.27
N THR A 185 -8.92 3.79 -10.06
CA THR A 185 -7.68 3.04 -9.76
C THR A 185 -6.47 3.61 -10.48
N VAL A 186 -5.36 3.77 -9.74
CA VAL A 186 -4.09 4.28 -10.26
C VAL A 186 -2.98 3.31 -9.89
N LEU A 187 -2.41 2.65 -10.90
CA LEU A 187 -1.24 1.78 -10.72
C LEU A 187 0.03 2.63 -10.73
N VAL A 188 0.83 2.51 -9.67
CA VAL A 188 2.04 3.31 -9.42
C VAL A 188 3.28 2.44 -9.57
N GLY A 189 4.34 3.01 -10.14
CA GLY A 189 5.67 2.39 -10.21
C GLY A 189 6.12 2.05 -11.63
N PRO A 190 7.39 1.66 -11.79
CA PRO A 190 8.03 1.47 -13.11
C PRO A 190 7.35 0.41 -13.96
N HIS A 191 6.74 -0.60 -13.34
CA HIS A 191 6.00 -1.68 -14.00
C HIS A 191 4.59 -1.26 -14.45
N ALA A 192 4.06 -0.13 -14.00
CA ALA A 192 2.68 0.28 -14.28
C ALA A 192 2.40 0.40 -15.79
N ALA A 193 3.38 0.86 -16.58
CA ALA A 193 3.25 1.02 -18.03
C ALA A 193 3.01 -0.30 -18.78
N ALA A 194 3.41 -1.44 -18.20
CA ALA A 194 3.20 -2.75 -18.80
C ALA A 194 1.78 -3.31 -18.61
N SER A 195 1.00 -2.73 -17.67
CA SER A 195 -0.35 -3.19 -17.37
C SER A 195 -1.34 -2.82 -18.46
N THR A 196 -2.00 -3.83 -19.04
CA THR A 196 -3.10 -3.68 -20.01
C THR A 196 -4.47 -3.91 -19.39
N SER A 197 -4.54 -4.09 -18.07
CA SER A 197 -5.76 -4.47 -17.37
C SER A 197 -6.81 -3.36 -17.34
N GLU A 198 -8.06 -3.68 -17.69
CA GLU A 198 -9.17 -2.73 -17.75
C GLU A 198 -9.51 -2.12 -16.39
N HIS A 199 -9.29 -2.87 -15.31
CA HIS A 199 -9.56 -2.44 -13.93
C HIS A 199 -8.51 -1.45 -13.39
N VAL A 200 -7.48 -1.13 -14.17
CA VAL A 200 -6.54 -0.04 -13.89
C VAL A 200 -6.95 1.14 -14.76
N HIS A 201 -7.39 2.25 -14.18
CA HIS A 201 -7.83 3.42 -14.96
C HIS A 201 -6.64 4.29 -15.39
N PHE A 202 -5.68 4.50 -14.49
CA PHE A 202 -4.47 5.28 -14.75
C PHE A 202 -3.21 4.51 -14.36
N ARG A 203 -2.10 4.82 -15.04
CA ARG A 203 -0.79 4.22 -14.78
C ARG A 203 0.24 5.34 -14.71
N THR A 204 1.14 5.27 -13.74
CA THR A 204 2.22 6.25 -13.64
C THR A 204 3.48 5.61 -13.07
N PRO A 205 4.67 5.90 -13.63
CA PRO A 205 5.92 5.58 -12.98
C PRO A 205 6.25 6.55 -11.83
N ASP A 206 5.66 7.75 -11.82
CA ASP A 206 5.93 8.81 -10.86
C ASP A 206 4.61 9.34 -10.28
N LEU A 207 4.39 9.10 -8.99
CA LEU A 207 3.19 9.55 -8.30
C LEU A 207 3.14 11.08 -8.15
N ALA A 208 4.27 11.74 -7.92
CA ALA A 208 4.33 13.18 -7.75
C ALA A 208 4.00 13.91 -9.07
N GLU A 209 4.54 13.45 -10.19
CA GLU A 209 4.23 13.99 -11.52
C GLU A 209 2.76 13.78 -11.88
N PHE A 210 2.24 12.56 -11.68
CA PHE A 210 0.84 12.25 -11.92
C PHE A 210 -0.07 13.15 -11.09
N LEU A 211 0.17 13.19 -9.78
CA LEU A 211 -0.64 13.99 -8.87
C LEU A 211 -0.47 15.48 -9.11
N SER A 212 0.63 15.98 -9.69
CA SER A 212 0.81 17.42 -9.98
C SER A 212 0.11 17.85 -11.26
N SER A 213 -0.02 16.94 -12.23
CA SER A 213 -0.64 17.20 -13.52
C SER A 213 -2.15 16.90 -13.57
N ALA A 214 -2.68 16.13 -12.62
CA ALA A 214 -4.10 15.80 -12.54
C ALA A 214 -4.98 17.05 -12.41
N ARG A 215 -6.15 17.03 -13.06
CA ARG A 215 -7.22 18.01 -12.85
C ARG A 215 -7.97 17.65 -11.58
N LEU A 216 -8.06 18.59 -10.65
CA LEU A 216 -8.69 18.42 -9.34
C LEU A 216 -9.95 19.28 -9.23
N GLN A 217 -10.84 18.95 -8.30
CA GLN A 217 -12.01 19.79 -8.00
C GLN A 217 -11.57 21.24 -7.74
N GLY A 218 -12.21 22.20 -8.42
CA GLY A 218 -11.86 23.63 -8.34
C GLY A 218 -10.71 24.09 -9.25
N SER A 219 -10.10 23.20 -10.04
CA SER A 219 -9.16 23.60 -11.10
C SER A 219 -9.88 24.44 -12.16
N PRO A 220 -9.26 25.52 -12.70
CA PRO A 220 -9.84 26.25 -13.83
C PRO A 220 -10.08 25.31 -15.02
N GLN A 221 -11.16 25.57 -15.77
CA GLN A 221 -11.45 24.86 -17.03
C GLN A 221 -10.38 25.13 -18.09
#